data_AF-A0A355B477-F1
#
_entry.id   AF-A0A355B477-F1
#
_cell.length_a   1.000
_cell.length_b   1.000
_cell.length_c   1.000
_cell.angle_alpha   90.00
_cell.angle_beta   90.00
_cell.angle_gamma   90.00
#
_symmetry.space_group_name_H-M   'P 1'
#
loop_
_entity.id
_entity.type
_entity.pdbx_description
1 polymer ?
#
loop_
_entity_poly.entity_id
_entity_poly.type
_entity_poly.pdbx_seq_one_letter_code
_entity_poly.pdbx_strand_id
1 'polypeptide(L)' 'FGPNVTAVAGLSLGVEDGEFMVMVGPSGCGKTTTLNMISGFEEPTSGTLKIGDRVVNDLDPG' A
#
# COMPACT_ATOMS: atom_id res chain seq x y z
N PHE A 1 5.15 -14.24 -11.41
CA PHE A 1 4.91 -14.76 -10.05
C PHE A 1 5.09 -16.28 -10.04
N GLY A 2 5.84 -16.81 -9.06
CA GLY A 2 6.23 -18.22 -8.82
C GLY A 2 7.03 -18.31 -7.50
N PRO A 3 7.49 -19.50 -7.08
CA PRO A 3 6.81 -20.33 -6.08
C PRO A 3 6.71 -19.71 -4.67
N ASN A 4 5.55 -19.30 -4.15
CA ASN A 4 4.26 -19.06 -4.80
C ASN A 4 3.46 -18.00 -4.02
N VAL A 5 3.92 -16.75 -4.17
CA VAL A 5 3.26 -15.45 -3.96
C VAL A 5 3.00 -14.98 -2.53
N THR A 6 3.66 -13.87 -2.24
CA THR A 6 3.31 -12.84 -1.24
C THR A 6 3.88 -11.54 -1.78
N ALA A 7 3.22 -10.42 -1.49
CA ALA A 7 3.89 -9.13 -1.46
C ALA A 7 3.25 -8.23 -0.41
N VAL A 8 1.94 -8.24 -0.22
CA VAL A 8 1.34 -7.68 0.99
C VAL A 8 0.27 -8.64 1.49
N ALA A 9 0.28 -8.91 2.79
CA ALA A 9 -0.82 -9.59 3.44
C ALA A 9 -0.97 -9.04 4.87
N GLY A 10 -2.06 -8.29 5.10
CA GLY A 10 -2.50 -7.81 6.41
C GLY A 10 -1.93 -6.46 6.88
N LEU A 11 -1.45 -5.58 5.98
CA LEU A 11 -0.87 -4.31 6.42
C LEU A 11 -1.94 -3.27 6.79
N SER A 12 -1.79 -2.64 7.96
CA SER A 12 -2.56 -1.48 8.41
C SER A 12 -1.61 -0.47 9.03
N LEU A 13 -1.60 0.74 8.50
CA LEU A 13 -0.61 1.75 8.85
C LEU A 13 -1.26 3.14 8.79
N GLY A 14 -1.01 3.97 9.80
CA GLY A 14 -1.45 5.36 9.87
C GLY A 14 -0.22 6.29 9.85
N VAL A 15 -0.36 7.40 9.14
CA VAL A 15 0.62 8.48 9.11
C VAL A 15 -0.15 9.77 9.37
N GLU A 16 0.19 10.46 10.45
CA GLU A 16 -0.48 11.69 10.84
C GLU A 16 0.07 12.90 10.06
N ASP A 17 -0.65 14.02 10.09
CA ASP A 17 -0.20 15.24 9.41
C ASP A 17 1.15 15.71 9.97
N GLY A 18 2.08 15.99 9.06
CA GLY A 18 3.47 16.36 9.39
C GLY A 18 4.38 15.20 9.82
N GLU A 19 3.90 13.94 9.82
CA GLU A 19 4.73 12.79 10.17
C GLU A 19 5.60 12.32 8.98
N PHE A 20 6.84 11.92 9.30
CA PHE A 20 7.75 11.31 8.33
C PHE A 20 7.94 9.83 8.62
N MET A 21 7.40 8.98 7.76
CA MET A 21 7.56 7.52 7.84
C MET A 21 8.63 7.00 6.88
N VAL A 22 9.41 6.02 7.34
CA VAL A 22 10.33 5.23 6.50
C VAL A 22 9.96 3.75 6.53
N MET A 23 9.95 3.09 5.36
CA MET A 23 9.68 1.67 5.22
C MET A 23 10.95 0.90 4.83
N VAL A 24 11.40 -0.03 5.66
CA VAL A 24 12.64 -0.81 5.46
C VAL A 24 12.36 -2.30 5.52
N GLY A 25 13.03 -3.09 4.67
CA GLY A 25 12.91 -4.55 4.65
C GLY A 25 13.65 -5.19 3.47
N PRO A 26 13.83 -6.52 3.46
CA PRO A 26 14.57 -7.24 2.41
C PRO A 26 13.90 -7.12 1.03
N SER A 27 14.63 -7.47 -0.04
CA SER A 27 14.05 -7.46 -1.39
C SER A 27 12.86 -8.42 -1.49
N GLY A 28 11.80 -8.02 -2.20
CA GLY A 28 10.58 -8.82 -2.35
C GLY A 28 9.60 -8.79 -1.18
N CYS A 29 9.87 -8.04 -0.10
CA CYS A 29 9.00 -8.04 1.09
C CYS A 29 7.74 -7.15 1.01
N GLY A 30 7.43 -6.55 -0.14
CA GLY A 30 6.19 -5.76 -0.30
C GLY A 30 6.28 -4.24 -0.30
N LYS A 31 7.48 -3.64 -0.16
CA LYS A 31 7.64 -2.18 -0.06
C LYS A 31 7.12 -1.43 -1.28
N THR A 32 7.66 -1.76 -2.44
CA THR A 32 7.27 -1.13 -3.71
C THR A 32 5.80 -1.39 -4.02
N THR A 33 5.32 -2.62 -3.80
CA THR A 33 3.90 -2.99 -3.92
C THR A 33 3.00 -2.11 -3.03
N THR A 34 3.38 -1.88 -1.77
CA THR A 34 2.61 -1.00 -0.86
C THR A 34 2.58 0.45 -1.32
N LEU A 35 3.73 0.99 -1.74
CA LEU A 35 3.81 2.36 -2.25
C LEU A 35 3.04 2.53 -3.56
N ASN A 36 3.04 1.52 -4.42
CA ASN A 36 2.23 1.50 -5.64
C ASN A 36 0.73 1.49 -5.32
N MET A 37 0.29 0.76 -4.28
CA MET A 37 -1.11 0.82 -3.84
C MET A 37 -1.50 2.20 -3.31
N ILE A 38 -0.65 2.84 -2.50
CA ILE A 38 -0.91 4.19 -1.97
C ILE A 38 -1.00 5.23 -3.10
N SER A 39 -0.24 5.04 -4.17
CA SER A 39 -0.23 5.94 -5.33
C SER A 39 -1.26 5.59 -6.40
N GLY A 40 -2.03 4.52 -6.23
CA GLY A 40 -3.06 4.09 -7.18
C GLY A 40 -2.54 3.32 -8.40
N PHE A 41 -1.25 2.98 -8.46
CA PHE A 41 -0.69 2.18 -9.57
C PHE A 41 -0.93 0.67 -9.44
N GLU A 42 -1.38 0.22 -8.26
CA GLU A 42 -1.73 -1.18 -8.02
C GLU A 42 -2.98 -1.23 -7.12
N GLU A 43 -3.97 -2.04 -7.46
CA GLU A 43 -5.19 -2.15 -6.64
C GLU A 43 -4.98 -3.17 -5.50
N PRO A 44 -5.42 -2.84 -4.26
CA PRO A 44 -5.38 -3.79 -3.18
C PRO A 44 -6.36 -4.93 -3.45
N THR A 45 -5.89 -6.18 -3.28
CA THR A 45 -6.78 -7.36 -3.40
C THR A 45 -7.91 -7.35 -2.37
N SER A 46 -7.67 -6.76 -1.19
CA SER A 46 -8.67 -6.56 -0.14
C SER A 46 -8.22 -5.48 0.85
N GLY A 47 -9.15 -5.00 1.68
CA GLY A 47 -8.89 -3.95 2.67
C GLY A 47 -9.26 -2.56 2.17
N THR A 48 -8.90 -1.54 2.95
CA THR A 48 -9.32 -0.16 2.70
C THR A 48 -8.10 0.76 2.73
N LEU A 49 -7.94 1.56 1.68
CA LEU A 49 -6.97 2.64 1.64
C LEU A 49 -7.72 3.96 1.82
N LYS A 50 -7.28 4.77 2.78
CA LYS A 50 -7.88 6.08 3.08
C LYS A 50 -6.83 7.18 3.01
N ILE A 51 -7.23 8.31 2.44
CA ILE A 51 -6.49 9.58 2.53
C ILE A 51 -7.42 10.56 3.22
N GLY A 52 -7.07 10.95 4.44
CA GLY A 52 -8.00 11.58 5.37
C GLY A 52 -9.24 10.71 5.58
N ASP A 53 -10.43 11.29 5.42
CA ASP A 53 -11.70 10.57 5.61
C ASP A 53 -12.17 9.77 4.40
N ARG A 54 -11.51 9.91 3.25
CA ARG A 54 -11.99 9.39 1.98
C ARG A 54 -11.36 8.04 1.66
N VAL A 55 -12.19 7.06 1.30
CA VAL A 55 -11.75 5.76 0.74
C VAL A 55 -11.37 5.97 -0.73
N VAL A 56 -10.21 5.45 -1.12
CA VAL A 56 -9.61 5.73 -2.44
C VAL A 56 -9.34 4.48 -3.28
N ASN A 57 -9.85 3.31 -2.86
CA ASN A 57 -9.62 2.03 -3.54
C ASN A 57 -9.94 2.04 -5.05
N ASP A 58 -11.00 2.77 -5.46
CA ASP A 58 -11.54 2.75 -6.83
C ASP A 58 -11.35 4.08 -7.55
N LEU A 59 -10.43 4.92 -7.09
CA LEU A 59 -10.14 6.19 -7.73
C LEU A 59 -9.03 5.99 -8.76
N ASP A 60 -9.31 6.39 -10.00
CA ASP A 60 -8.27 6.42 -11.03
C ASP A 60 -7.09 7.30 -10.57
N PRO A 61 -5.84 6.83 -10.71
CA PRO A 61 -4.70 7.72 -10.68
C PRO A 61 -4.84 8.62 -11.91
N GLY A 62 -5.16 9.90 -11.67
CA GLY A 62 -5.49 10.87 -12.72
C GLY A 62 -4.46 10.99 -13.85
#